data_AF-A0A8J4UF15-F1
#
_entry.id   AF-A0A8J4UF15-F1
#
_cell.length_a   1.000
_cell.length_b   1.000
_cell.length_c   1.000
_cell.angle_alpha   90.00
_cell.angle_beta   90.00
_cell.angle_gamma   90.00
#
_symmetry.space_group_name_H-M   'P 1'
#
loop_
_entity.id
_entity.type
_entity.pdbx_description
1 polymer ?
#
loop_
_entity_poly.entity_id
_entity_poly.type
_entity_poly.pdbx_seq_one_letter_code
_entity_poly.pdbx_strand_id
1 'polypeptide(L)'
;MRSGAMQFLALITALKAACVLLLSSRISSSAAANSSGRWWGIVNVASSTNLLTNSKNVQLALDPSLALLSRRQRRLIRQNPGILHAIAAGLHTAIKECKWQFRNRRWNCPTSHTPTVFGKIINRGCRETAFVFAITSAGVTHAVARSCSEGSIESCTCDYRRRGPGGPDWHWGGCSDNIDFGRMVTREFVDSSERGRDLRYLINVHNNEAGRI
;
A
#
# COMPACT_ATOMS: atom_id res chain seq x y z
N MET A 1 -48.78 38.94 -36.60
CA MET A 1 -47.33 38.70 -36.38
C MET A 1 -46.93 38.38 -34.93
N ARG A 2 -47.84 38.20 -33.96
CA ARG A 2 -47.49 37.88 -32.55
C ARG A 2 -47.45 36.39 -32.17
N SER A 3 -48.00 35.49 -32.98
CA SER A 3 -48.12 34.06 -32.62
C SER A 3 -46.83 33.25 -32.81
N GLY A 4 -46.00 33.61 -33.80
CA GLY A 4 -44.77 32.87 -34.10
C GLY A 4 -43.65 33.02 -33.07
N ALA A 5 -43.57 34.18 -32.38
CA ALA A 5 -42.54 34.44 -31.39
C ALA A 5 -42.71 33.60 -30.11
N MET A 6 -43.95 33.35 -29.69
CA MET A 6 -44.26 32.53 -28.51
C MET A 6 -43.95 31.05 -28.73
N GLN A 7 -44.22 30.53 -29.93
CA GLN A 7 -43.87 29.14 -30.28
C GLN A 7 -42.35 28.94 -30.37
N PHE A 8 -41.62 29.93 -30.87
CA PHE A 8 -40.16 29.87 -30.94
C PHE A 8 -39.50 29.88 -29.55
N LEU A 9 -40.02 30.72 -28.64
CA LEU A 9 -39.53 30.76 -27.26
C LEU A 9 -39.79 29.45 -26.52
N ALA A 10 -40.97 28.86 -26.70
CA ALA A 10 -41.35 27.58 -26.10
C ALA A 10 -40.46 26.43 -26.58
N LEU A 11 -40.13 26.40 -27.88
CA LEU A 11 -39.21 25.39 -28.45
C LEU A 11 -37.80 25.52 -27.86
N ILE A 12 -37.29 26.76 -27.70
CA ILE A 12 -35.96 27.00 -27.12
C ILE A 12 -35.92 26.58 -25.65
N THR A 13 -36.98 26.85 -24.87
CA THR A 13 -37.06 26.40 -23.47
C THR A 13 -37.15 24.88 -23.36
N ALA A 14 -37.90 24.23 -24.26
CA ALA A 14 -38.00 22.77 -24.29
C ALA A 14 -36.68 22.10 -24.69
N LEU A 15 -35.96 22.67 -25.67
CA LEU A 15 -34.62 22.19 -26.06
C LEU A 15 -33.59 22.37 -24.93
N LYS A 16 -33.63 23.48 -24.20
CA LYS A 16 -32.76 23.70 -23.04
C LYS A 16 -33.05 22.71 -21.91
N ALA A 17 -34.33 22.46 -21.60
CA ALA A 17 -34.73 21.49 -20.58
C ALA A 17 -34.34 20.05 -20.97
N ALA A 18 -34.54 19.65 -22.23
CA ALA A 18 -34.11 18.36 -22.74
C ALA A 18 -32.58 18.20 -22.71
N CYS A 19 -31.82 19.26 -23.02
CA CYS A 19 -30.37 19.23 -22.97
C CYS A 19 -29.84 19.06 -21.52
N VAL A 20 -30.45 19.73 -20.54
CA VAL A 20 -30.11 19.58 -19.11
C VAL A 20 -30.44 18.17 -18.58
N LEU A 21 -31.54 17.56 -19.03
CA LEU A 21 -31.91 16.18 -18.69
C LEU A 21 -31.00 15.13 -19.37
N LEU A 22 -30.53 15.41 -20.59
CA LEU A 22 -29.57 14.55 -21.31
C LEU A 22 -28.12 14.73 -20.81
N LEU A 23 -27.78 15.87 -20.24
CA LEU A 23 -26.47 16.13 -19.60
C LEU A 23 -26.41 15.56 -18.18
N SER A 24 -27.53 15.48 -17.46
CA SER A 24 -27.59 14.90 -16.11
C SER A 24 -27.61 13.36 -16.11
N SER A 25 -27.97 12.71 -17.22
CA SER A 25 -27.95 11.24 -17.35
C SER A 25 -26.55 10.64 -17.66
N ARG A 26 -25.51 11.48 -17.80
CA ARG A 26 -24.11 11.05 -18.00
C ARG A 26 -23.19 11.28 -16.80
N ILE A 27 -23.73 11.46 -15.60
CA ILE A 27 -22.94 11.25 -14.39
C ILE A 27 -22.91 9.75 -14.12
N SER A 28 -22.15 9.03 -14.95
CA SER A 28 -21.64 7.73 -14.54
C SER A 28 -20.78 8.01 -13.32
N SER A 29 -21.31 7.70 -12.14
CA SER A 29 -20.54 7.53 -10.92
C SER A 29 -19.42 6.56 -11.24
N SER A 30 -18.27 7.07 -11.64
CA SER A 30 -17.04 6.32 -11.56
C SER A 30 -16.85 6.09 -10.08
N ALA A 31 -17.35 4.95 -9.58
CA ALA A 31 -16.97 4.43 -8.29
C ALA A 31 -15.45 4.39 -8.36
N ALA A 32 -14.80 5.37 -7.73
CA ALA A 32 -13.35 5.42 -7.66
C ALA A 32 -12.93 4.07 -7.10
N ALA A 33 -12.39 3.21 -7.97
CA ALA A 33 -12.04 1.86 -7.59
C ALA A 33 -11.12 1.98 -6.37
N ASN A 34 -11.64 1.57 -5.20
CA ASN A 34 -10.96 1.76 -3.93
C ASN A 34 -9.66 0.94 -3.99
N SER A 35 -8.55 1.61 -4.29
CA SER A 35 -7.26 0.95 -4.49
C SER A 35 -6.59 0.56 -3.19
N SER A 36 -7.15 0.99 -2.05
CA SER A 36 -6.63 0.69 -0.71
C SER A 36 -6.55 -0.83 -0.54
N GLY A 37 -5.36 -1.31 -0.24
CA GLY A 37 -5.10 -2.73 0.03
C GLY A 37 -4.82 -3.63 -1.17
N ARG A 38 -4.83 -3.15 -2.42
CA ARG A 38 -4.40 -3.96 -3.59
C ARG A 38 -2.94 -4.38 -3.52
N TRP A 39 -2.10 -3.54 -2.90
CA TRP A 39 -0.67 -3.79 -2.76
C TRP A 39 -0.35 -4.99 -1.86
N TRP A 40 -1.24 -5.35 -0.92
CA TRP A 40 -1.07 -6.56 -0.11
C TRP A 40 -1.00 -7.82 -0.98
N GLY A 41 -1.62 -7.81 -2.17
CA GLY A 41 -1.56 -8.90 -3.13
C GLY A 41 -0.15 -9.28 -3.61
N ILE A 42 0.87 -8.45 -3.38
CA ILE A 42 2.29 -8.82 -3.61
C ILE A 42 2.63 -10.14 -2.90
N VAL A 43 2.05 -10.37 -1.71
CA VAL A 43 2.27 -11.60 -0.92
C VAL A 43 2.04 -12.87 -1.75
N ASN A 44 1.04 -12.86 -2.64
CA ASN A 44 0.63 -14.01 -3.44
C ASN A 44 1.51 -14.19 -4.68
N VAL A 45 2.13 -13.12 -5.18
CA VAL A 45 2.97 -13.16 -6.38
C VAL A 45 4.42 -13.52 -6.01
N ALA A 46 4.94 -12.93 -4.93
CA ALA A 46 6.29 -13.20 -4.45
C ALA A 46 6.49 -14.63 -3.92
N SER A 47 5.41 -15.29 -3.49
CA SER A 47 5.47 -16.70 -3.06
C SER A 47 5.66 -17.69 -4.23
N SER A 48 5.52 -17.22 -5.49
CA SER A 48 5.49 -18.08 -6.68
C SER A 48 6.80 -18.11 -7.47
N THR A 49 7.85 -17.38 -7.05
CA THR A 49 9.09 -17.26 -7.83
C THR A 49 10.33 -17.58 -6.98
N ASN A 50 10.92 -18.76 -7.21
CA ASN A 50 12.33 -19.06 -6.89
C ASN A 50 13.33 -18.25 -7.75
N LEU A 51 12.95 -17.05 -8.18
CA LEU A 51 13.44 -16.45 -9.44
C LEU A 51 13.77 -14.97 -9.28
N LEU A 52 14.40 -14.53 -8.18
CA LEU A 52 14.74 -13.11 -8.02
C LEU A 52 16.10 -12.85 -7.36
N THR A 53 17.08 -13.73 -7.54
CA THR A 53 18.48 -13.45 -7.17
C THR A 53 19.33 -12.88 -8.30
N ASN A 54 18.82 -12.71 -9.51
CA ASN A 54 19.63 -12.13 -10.57
C ASN A 54 18.79 -11.57 -11.73
N SER A 55 18.81 -10.23 -11.90
CA SER A 55 19.05 -9.56 -13.18
C SER A 55 18.37 -8.19 -13.24
N LYS A 56 19.25 -7.19 -13.42
CA LYS A 56 19.05 -5.80 -13.82
C LYS A 56 17.75 -5.54 -14.58
N ASN A 57 16.88 -4.70 -13.99
CA ASN A 57 15.84 -3.84 -14.60
C ASN A 57 14.76 -4.43 -15.53
N VAL A 58 14.97 -5.58 -16.18
CA VAL A 58 14.10 -6.16 -17.21
C VAL A 58 13.02 -7.07 -16.59
N GLN A 59 13.32 -7.79 -15.50
CA GLN A 59 12.36 -8.65 -14.80
C GLN A 59 11.19 -7.86 -14.16
N LEU A 60 11.48 -6.64 -13.68
CA LEU A 60 10.49 -5.81 -13.00
C LEU A 60 9.33 -5.41 -13.93
N ALA A 61 9.58 -5.14 -15.21
CA ALA A 61 8.54 -4.66 -16.13
C ALA A 61 7.47 -5.71 -16.48
N LEU A 62 7.77 -7.00 -16.32
CA LEU A 62 6.91 -8.13 -16.68
C LEU A 62 6.22 -8.78 -15.48
N ASP A 63 6.51 -8.32 -14.25
CA ASP A 63 5.98 -8.94 -13.04
C ASP A 63 4.48 -8.61 -12.85
N PRO A 64 3.58 -9.61 -12.83
CA PRO A 64 2.16 -9.42 -12.52
C PRO A 64 1.91 -8.68 -11.19
N SER A 65 2.86 -8.74 -10.24
CA SER A 65 2.80 -8.01 -8.97
C SER A 65 2.76 -6.49 -9.19
N LEU A 66 3.46 -5.97 -10.21
CA LEU A 66 3.50 -4.53 -10.49
C LEU A 66 2.17 -3.99 -11.01
N ALA A 67 1.31 -4.83 -11.59
CA ALA A 67 -0.04 -4.44 -12.01
C ALA A 67 -0.94 -4.08 -10.81
N LEU A 68 -0.60 -4.56 -9.61
CA LEU A 68 -1.31 -4.26 -8.37
C LEU A 68 -0.86 -2.93 -7.74
N LEU A 69 0.26 -2.37 -8.21
CA LEU A 69 0.94 -1.25 -7.57
C LEU A 69 0.66 0.10 -8.21
N SER A 70 0.60 1.12 -7.35
CA SER A 70 0.47 2.51 -7.77
C SER A 70 1.70 2.96 -8.58
N ARG A 71 1.57 4.02 -9.38
CA ARG A 71 2.71 4.60 -10.12
C ARG A 71 3.84 5.03 -9.15
N ARG A 72 3.50 5.49 -7.95
CA ARG A 72 4.45 5.91 -6.93
C ARG A 72 5.19 4.72 -6.33
N GLN A 73 4.47 3.64 -6.00
CA GLN A 73 5.06 2.37 -5.54
C GLN A 73 6.02 1.78 -6.57
N ARG A 74 5.63 1.75 -7.85
CA ARG A 74 6.50 1.28 -8.93
C ARG A 74 7.75 2.14 -9.12
N ARG A 75 7.64 3.46 -8.93
CA ARG A 75 8.81 4.36 -8.96
C ARG A 75 9.77 4.04 -7.81
N LEU A 76 9.25 3.88 -6.59
CA LEU A 76 10.07 3.54 -5.43
C LEU A 76 10.82 2.22 -5.63
N ILE A 77 10.15 1.18 -6.15
CA ILE A 77 10.78 -0.11 -6.42
C ILE A 77 11.89 0.01 -7.46
N ARG A 78 11.70 0.77 -8.53
CA ARG A 78 12.73 0.97 -9.56
C ARG A 78 13.95 1.74 -9.04
N GLN A 79 13.76 2.63 -8.07
CA GLN A 79 14.84 3.42 -7.47
C GLN A 79 15.63 2.62 -6.43
N ASN A 80 15.08 1.51 -5.92
CA ASN A 80 15.64 0.74 -4.82
C ASN A 80 15.58 -0.76 -5.16
N PRO A 81 16.55 -1.29 -5.93
CA PRO A 81 16.63 -2.72 -6.23
C PRO A 81 16.64 -3.56 -4.94
N GLY A 82 15.91 -4.68 -4.94
CA GLY A 82 15.74 -5.56 -3.76
C GLY A 82 14.58 -5.20 -2.83
N ILE A 83 14.04 -3.98 -2.90
CA ILE A 83 13.02 -3.51 -1.93
C ILE A 83 11.70 -4.27 -2.05
N LEU A 84 11.31 -4.67 -3.26
CA LEU A 84 10.07 -5.43 -3.49
C LEU A 84 10.09 -6.78 -2.77
N HIS A 85 11.25 -7.44 -2.77
CA HIS A 85 11.45 -8.70 -2.06
C HIS A 85 11.33 -8.50 -0.54
N ALA A 86 11.99 -7.48 -0.01
CA ALA A 86 11.89 -7.15 1.42
C ALA A 86 10.46 -6.82 1.86
N ILE A 87 9.72 -6.04 1.06
CA ILE A 87 8.30 -5.73 1.31
C ILE A 87 7.46 -7.02 1.32
N ALA A 88 7.67 -7.91 0.34
CA ALA A 88 6.95 -9.17 0.27
C ALA A 88 7.22 -10.06 1.50
N ALA A 89 8.49 -10.22 1.88
CA ALA A 89 8.88 -10.97 3.08
C ALA A 89 8.28 -10.38 4.37
N GLY A 90 8.25 -9.04 4.48
CA GLY A 90 7.61 -8.33 5.58
C GLY A 90 6.10 -8.60 5.65
N LEU A 91 5.42 -8.63 4.51
CA LEU A 91 4.00 -9.00 4.45
C LEU A 91 3.72 -10.43 4.85
N HIS A 92 4.54 -11.39 4.40
CA HIS A 92 4.43 -12.80 4.80
C HIS A 92 4.53 -12.93 6.32
N THR A 93 5.52 -12.25 6.90
CA THR A 93 5.74 -12.22 8.36
C THR A 93 4.57 -11.58 9.09
N ALA A 94 4.07 -10.43 8.62
CA ALA A 94 2.93 -9.75 9.21
C ALA A 94 1.64 -10.59 9.18
N ILE A 95 1.37 -11.29 8.08
CA ILE A 95 0.20 -12.17 7.96
C ILE A 95 0.32 -13.36 8.90
N LYS A 96 1.50 -13.97 9.00
CA LYS A 96 1.77 -15.05 9.95
C LYS A 96 1.54 -14.58 11.38
N GLU A 97 2.03 -13.40 11.72
CA GLU A 97 1.85 -12.81 13.06
C GLU A 97 0.38 -12.46 13.33
N CYS A 98 -0.32 -11.90 12.35
CA CYS A 98 -1.76 -11.61 12.47
C CYS A 98 -2.57 -12.88 12.76
N LYS A 99 -2.31 -13.97 12.03
CA LYS A 99 -2.94 -15.27 12.29
C LYS A 99 -2.58 -15.81 13.67
N TRP A 100 -1.32 -15.65 14.07
CA TRP A 100 -0.85 -16.09 15.39
C TRP A 100 -1.56 -15.35 16.52
N GLN A 101 -1.63 -14.01 16.46
CA GLN A 101 -2.29 -13.19 17.48
C GLN A 101 -3.78 -13.48 17.59
N PHE A 102 -4.44 -13.76 16.47
CA PHE A 102 -5.89 -14.00 16.41
C PHE A 102 -6.28 -15.49 16.40
N ARG A 103 -5.35 -16.42 16.63
CA ARG A 103 -5.57 -17.88 16.50
C ARG A 103 -6.75 -18.44 17.30
N ASN A 104 -7.05 -17.84 18.45
CA ASN A 104 -8.13 -18.26 19.35
C ASN A 104 -9.32 -17.28 19.36
N ARG A 105 -9.49 -16.48 18.30
CA ARG A 105 -10.56 -15.48 18.16
C ARG A 105 -11.54 -15.91 17.05
N ARG A 106 -12.79 -15.46 17.14
CA ARG A 106 -13.82 -15.72 16.10
C ARG A 106 -13.38 -15.22 14.72
N TRP A 107 -12.71 -14.07 14.69
CA TRP A 107 -11.99 -13.60 13.52
C TRP A 107 -10.52 -13.96 13.70
N ASN A 108 -10.01 -14.90 12.91
CA ASN A 108 -8.67 -15.50 13.04
C ASN A 108 -7.69 -15.00 11.96
N CYS A 109 -7.85 -13.76 11.52
CA CYS A 109 -7.10 -13.17 10.40
C CYS A 109 -7.19 -14.00 9.08
N PRO A 110 -8.40 -14.19 8.53
CA PRO A 110 -8.59 -14.91 7.27
C PRO A 110 -7.90 -14.19 6.11
N THR A 111 -7.25 -14.96 5.25
CA THR A 111 -6.55 -14.46 4.06
C THR A 111 -6.99 -15.20 2.80
N SER A 112 -7.06 -14.51 1.67
CA SER A 112 -7.33 -15.09 0.35
C SER A 112 -6.11 -14.99 -0.59
N HIS A 113 -6.06 -15.89 -1.58
CA HIS A 113 -5.09 -15.84 -2.68
C HIS A 113 -5.43 -14.81 -3.77
N THR A 114 -6.36 -13.89 -3.49
CA THR A 114 -6.75 -12.82 -4.40
C THR A 114 -5.88 -11.57 -4.15
N PRO A 115 -5.85 -10.58 -5.07
CA PRO A 115 -5.18 -9.30 -4.82
C PRO A 115 -5.67 -8.58 -3.56
N THR A 116 -6.89 -8.87 -3.11
CA THR A 116 -7.52 -8.38 -1.89
C THR A 116 -7.32 -9.36 -0.74
N VAL A 117 -6.08 -9.48 -0.23
CA VAL A 117 -5.67 -10.52 0.73
C VAL A 117 -6.58 -10.64 1.95
N PHE A 118 -7.01 -9.53 2.54
CA PHE A 118 -7.87 -9.52 3.74
C PHE A 118 -9.39 -9.39 3.40
N GLY A 119 -9.76 -9.48 2.13
CA GLY A 119 -11.14 -9.43 1.68
C GLY A 119 -11.83 -8.09 1.98
N LYS A 120 -13.11 -8.13 2.36
CA LYS A 120 -13.96 -6.94 2.55
C LYS A 120 -13.78 -6.26 3.91
N ILE A 121 -13.06 -6.86 4.87
CA ILE A 121 -12.89 -6.28 6.21
C ILE A 121 -12.19 -4.92 6.15
N ILE A 122 -11.28 -4.76 5.19
CA ILE A 122 -10.49 -3.55 4.96
C ILE A 122 -11.35 -2.34 4.55
N ASN A 123 -12.58 -2.59 4.09
CA ASN A 123 -13.55 -1.54 3.77
C ASN A 123 -14.40 -1.15 5.01
N ARG A 124 -14.24 -1.84 6.14
CA ARG A 124 -14.93 -1.57 7.40
C ARG A 124 -13.96 -0.94 8.40
N GLY A 125 -14.38 0.13 9.05
CA GLY A 125 -13.64 0.75 10.15
C GLY A 125 -13.86 -0.02 11.45
N CYS A 126 -13.09 -1.09 11.68
CA CYS A 126 -13.12 -1.88 12.92
C CYS A 126 -11.72 -2.10 13.50
N ARG A 127 -11.66 -2.65 14.72
CA ARG A 127 -10.40 -2.86 15.46
C ARG A 127 -9.47 -3.84 14.75
N GLU A 128 -10.04 -4.88 14.14
CA GLU A 128 -9.31 -5.88 13.36
C GLU A 128 -8.67 -5.24 12.12
N THR A 129 -9.39 -4.36 11.43
CA THR A 129 -8.82 -3.59 10.31
C THR A 129 -7.67 -2.72 10.80
N ALA A 130 -7.84 -1.98 11.90
CA ALA A 130 -6.77 -1.16 12.45
C ALA A 130 -5.50 -1.98 12.75
N PHE A 131 -5.67 -3.16 13.34
CA PHE A 131 -4.57 -4.09 13.59
C PHE A 131 -3.89 -4.55 12.30
N VAL A 132 -4.64 -4.89 11.25
CA VAL A 132 -4.09 -5.31 9.95
C VAL A 132 -3.22 -4.22 9.32
N PHE A 133 -3.69 -2.96 9.31
CA PHE A 133 -2.89 -1.83 8.81
C PHE A 133 -1.60 -1.66 9.62
N ALA A 134 -1.70 -1.70 10.96
CA ALA A 134 -0.53 -1.58 11.83
C ALA A 134 0.47 -2.73 11.65
N ILE A 135 0.04 -4.00 11.75
CA ILE A 135 0.95 -5.15 11.70
C ILE A 135 1.61 -5.31 10.32
N THR A 136 0.90 -4.98 9.23
CA THR A 136 1.49 -5.04 7.89
C THR A 136 2.52 -3.93 7.66
N SER A 137 2.25 -2.73 8.15
CA SER A 137 3.21 -1.61 8.14
C SER A 137 4.44 -1.91 9.02
N ALA A 138 4.24 -2.54 10.19
CA ALA A 138 5.31 -2.99 11.08
C ALA A 138 6.19 -4.06 10.43
N GLY A 139 5.57 -5.11 9.88
CA GLY A 139 6.29 -6.22 9.24
C GLY A 139 7.11 -5.78 8.03
N VAL A 140 6.58 -4.85 7.22
CA VAL A 140 7.33 -4.26 6.10
C VAL A 140 8.51 -3.41 6.60
N THR A 141 8.29 -2.56 7.61
CA THR A 141 9.37 -1.74 8.20
C THR A 141 10.50 -2.60 8.74
N HIS A 142 10.17 -3.63 9.51
CA HIS A 142 11.12 -4.58 10.06
C HIS A 142 11.90 -5.32 8.96
N ALA A 143 11.21 -5.88 7.97
CA ALA A 143 11.85 -6.63 6.90
C ALA A 143 12.78 -5.75 6.04
N VAL A 144 12.37 -4.53 5.70
CA VAL A 144 13.21 -3.59 4.95
C VAL A 144 14.46 -3.21 5.75
N ALA A 145 14.30 -2.85 7.03
CA ALA A 145 15.43 -2.48 7.89
C ALA A 145 16.46 -3.62 8.01
N ARG A 146 15.97 -4.86 8.14
CA ARG A 146 16.81 -6.07 8.19
C ARG A 146 17.47 -6.39 6.86
N SER A 147 16.74 -6.29 5.75
CA SER A 147 17.30 -6.53 4.42
C SER A 147 18.41 -5.52 4.04
N CYS A 148 18.39 -4.32 4.62
CA CYS A 148 19.51 -3.38 4.52
C CYS A 148 20.77 -3.90 5.19
N SER A 149 20.65 -4.45 6.41
CA SER A 149 21.80 -5.05 7.11
C SER A 149 22.34 -6.29 6.42
N GLU A 150 21.45 -7.07 5.81
CA GLU A 150 21.81 -8.26 5.05
C GLU A 150 22.44 -7.92 3.68
N GLY A 151 22.46 -6.64 3.28
CA GLY A 151 22.99 -6.20 1.99
C GLY A 151 22.12 -6.60 0.79
N SER A 152 20.85 -6.96 1.02
CA SER A 152 19.91 -7.40 -0.03
C SER A 152 19.27 -6.24 -0.79
N ILE A 153 19.41 -5.01 -0.29
CA ILE A 153 18.89 -3.79 -0.92
C ILE A 153 20.07 -2.88 -1.25
N GLU A 154 20.30 -2.60 -2.54
CA GLU A 154 21.48 -1.85 -3.02
C GLU A 154 21.50 -0.37 -2.57
N SER A 155 20.34 0.16 -2.20
CA SER A 155 20.11 1.59 -1.90
C SER A 155 20.27 1.95 -0.43
N CYS A 156 20.58 0.98 0.43
CA CYS A 156 20.78 1.21 1.85
C CYS A 156 21.96 0.41 2.41
N THR A 157 22.36 0.77 3.62
CA THR A 157 23.43 0.15 4.38
C THR A 157 22.97 -0.06 5.82
N CYS A 158 23.80 -0.72 6.65
CA CYS A 158 23.58 -0.79 8.08
C CYS A 158 23.48 0.61 8.72
N ASP A 159 22.83 0.69 9.88
CA ASP A 159 22.90 1.88 10.73
C ASP A 159 24.25 1.93 11.47
N TYR A 160 24.99 3.01 11.23
CA TYR A 160 26.30 3.25 11.83
C TYR A 160 26.32 4.41 12.82
N ARG A 161 25.16 4.95 13.20
CA ARG A 161 25.06 6.07 14.15
C ARG A 161 25.55 5.70 15.56
N ARG A 162 25.50 4.41 15.90
CA ARG A 162 26.01 3.88 17.17
C ARG A 162 27.21 2.98 16.89
N ARG A 163 28.41 3.53 17.05
CA ARG A 163 29.69 2.82 16.94
C ARG A 163 30.63 3.30 18.05
N GLY A 164 31.52 2.43 18.49
CA GLY A 164 32.50 2.74 19.54
C GLY A 164 32.04 2.31 20.93
N PRO A 165 32.63 2.85 22.01
CA PRO A 165 32.36 2.40 23.38
C PRO A 165 30.87 2.51 23.74
N GLY A 166 30.28 1.40 24.16
CA GLY A 166 28.91 1.36 24.67
C GLY A 166 28.84 1.34 26.19
N GLY A 167 29.92 0.90 26.84
CA GLY A 167 30.14 0.89 28.28
C GLY A 167 31.57 0.45 28.61
N PRO A 168 31.87 0.17 29.89
CA PRO A 168 33.22 -0.19 30.34
C PRO A 168 33.79 -1.43 29.65
N ASP A 169 32.97 -2.46 29.46
CA ASP A 169 33.39 -3.77 28.97
C ASP A 169 32.77 -4.15 27.61
N TRP A 170 32.12 -3.21 26.92
CA TRP A 170 31.47 -3.50 25.65
C TRP A 170 31.45 -2.32 24.69
N HIS A 171 31.48 -2.64 23.39
CA HIS A 171 31.52 -1.69 22.30
C HIS A 171 30.40 -1.96 21.30
N TRP A 172 29.79 -0.90 20.78
CA TRP A 172 28.94 -0.95 19.60
C TRP A 172 29.78 -1.31 18.38
N GLY A 173 29.37 -2.37 17.69
CA GLY A 173 30.01 -2.85 16.47
C GLY A 173 29.04 -3.67 15.62
N GLY A 174 29.56 -4.28 14.56
CA GLY A 174 28.77 -5.05 13.61
C GLY A 174 27.91 -4.19 12.68
N CYS A 175 26.79 -4.75 12.25
CA CYS A 175 25.85 -4.17 11.30
C CYS A 175 24.46 -4.11 11.94
N SER A 176 24.05 -2.93 12.40
CA SER A 176 22.72 -2.72 12.99
C SER A 176 21.67 -2.47 11.91
N ASP A 177 20.45 -2.93 12.15
CA ASP A 177 19.30 -2.71 11.27
C ASP A 177 18.99 -1.23 11.09
N ASN A 178 18.87 -0.81 9.83
CA ASN A 178 18.61 0.57 9.46
C ASN A 178 17.12 0.89 9.54
N ILE A 179 16.64 1.05 10.77
CA ILE A 179 15.22 1.28 11.06
C ILE A 179 14.69 2.59 10.45
N ASP A 180 15.53 3.62 10.35
CA ASP A 180 15.12 4.91 9.77
C ASP A 180 14.89 4.79 8.26
N PHE A 181 15.74 4.04 7.55
CA PHE A 181 15.50 3.70 6.16
C PHE A 181 14.23 2.85 6.01
N GLY A 182 14.06 1.82 6.84
CA GLY A 182 12.86 0.98 6.85
C GLY A 182 11.58 1.78 7.04
N ARG A 183 11.56 2.70 8.01
CA ARG A 183 10.41 3.59 8.30
C ARG A 183 10.13 4.53 7.13
N MET A 184 11.15 5.16 6.58
CA MET A 184 11.04 6.10 5.45
C MET A 184 10.44 5.42 4.22
N VAL A 185 11.01 4.28 3.82
CA VAL A 185 10.54 3.48 2.68
C VAL A 185 9.11 3.03 2.89
N THR A 186 8.80 2.48 4.06
CA THR A 186 7.48 1.91 4.34
C THR A 186 6.43 3.01 4.34
N ARG A 187 6.73 4.18 4.89
CA ARG A 187 5.86 5.35 4.81
C ARG A 187 5.58 5.73 3.37
N GLU A 188 6.60 5.87 2.53
CA GLU A 188 6.40 6.23 1.13
C GLU A 188 5.64 5.13 0.34
N PHE A 189 5.91 3.86 0.62
CA PHE A 189 5.29 2.76 -0.08
C PHE A 189 3.83 2.53 0.33
N VAL A 190 3.58 2.34 1.63
CA VAL A 190 2.26 1.95 2.18
C VAL A 190 1.29 3.11 2.09
N ASP A 191 1.69 4.31 2.52
CA ASP A 191 0.77 5.45 2.57
C ASP A 191 0.44 5.99 1.16
N SER A 192 1.30 5.74 0.16
CA SER A 192 0.99 6.10 -1.24
C SER A 192 -0.16 5.29 -1.85
N SER A 193 -0.55 4.18 -1.21
CA SER A 193 -1.71 3.37 -1.62
C SER A 193 -3.02 3.91 -1.05
N GLU A 194 -2.96 4.67 0.05
CA GLU A 194 -4.09 5.31 0.69
C GLU A 194 -4.47 6.59 -0.07
N ARG A 195 -5.76 6.78 -0.30
CA ARG A 195 -6.31 7.91 -1.07
C ARG A 195 -7.52 8.47 -0.38
N GLY A 196 -7.71 9.77 -0.53
CA GLY A 196 -8.84 10.49 0.03
C GLY A 196 -8.40 11.51 1.07
N ARG A 197 -9.40 12.12 1.70
CA ARG A 197 -9.26 13.07 2.81
C ARG A 197 -10.35 12.83 3.86
N ASP A 198 -10.97 11.65 3.83
CA ASP A 198 -12.03 11.25 4.74
C ASP A 198 -11.45 10.71 6.06
N LEU A 199 -12.30 10.55 7.07
CA LEU A 199 -11.90 10.01 8.37
C LEU A 199 -11.22 8.63 8.23
N ARG A 200 -11.69 7.81 7.28
CA ARG A 200 -11.08 6.50 6.99
C ARG A 200 -9.65 6.63 6.50
N TYR A 201 -9.37 7.54 5.56
CA TYR A 201 -8.00 7.83 5.13
C TYR A 201 -7.11 8.23 6.32
N LEU A 202 -7.59 9.12 7.19
CA LEU A 202 -6.83 9.56 8.37
C LEU A 202 -6.55 8.40 9.34
N ILE A 203 -7.55 7.57 9.61
CA ILE A 203 -7.41 6.40 10.48
C ILE A 203 -6.43 5.38 9.87
N ASN A 204 -6.50 5.12 8.56
CA ASN A 204 -5.60 4.18 7.89
C ASN A 204 -4.14 4.64 7.97
N VAL A 205 -3.88 5.92 7.66
CA VAL A 205 -2.53 6.50 7.77
C VAL A 205 -2.05 6.50 9.22
N HIS A 206 -2.92 6.79 10.18
CA HIS A 206 -2.60 6.70 11.61
C HIS A 206 -2.22 5.28 12.02
N ASN A 207 -3.01 4.28 11.64
CA ASN A 207 -2.73 2.87 11.96
C ASN A 207 -1.44 2.39 11.29
N ASN A 208 -1.18 2.80 10.06
CA ASN A 208 0.09 2.51 9.40
C ASN A 208 1.26 3.08 10.19
N GLU A 209 1.17 4.34 10.62
CA GLU A 209 2.23 4.98 11.41
C GLU A 209 2.41 4.31 12.77
N ALA A 210 1.32 3.97 13.45
CA ALA A 210 1.36 3.25 14.71
C ALA A 210 2.09 1.90 14.61
N GLY A 211 2.09 1.26 13.43
CA GLY A 211 2.88 0.07 13.17
C GLY A 211 4.37 0.31 12.88
N ARG A 212 4.76 1.50 12.38
CA ARG A 212 6.15 1.78 11.98
C ARG A 212 7.03 2.32 13.11
N ILE A 213 6.43 2.74 14.22
CA ILE A 213 7.13 3.38 15.33
C ILE A 213 7.63 2.37 16.36
#